data_AF-A0A5S5C7N2-F1
#
_entry.id   AF-A0A5S5C7N2-F1
#
_cell.length_a   1.000
_cell.length_b   1.000
_cell.length_c   1.000
_cell.angle_alpha   90.00
_cell.angle_beta   90.00
_cell.angle_gamma   90.00
#
_symmetry.space_group_name_H-M   'P 1'
#
loop_
_entity.id
_entity.type
_entity.pdbx_description
1 polymer ?
#
loop_
_entity_poly.entity_id
_entity_poly.type
_entity_poly.pdbx_seq_one_letter_code
_entity_poly.pdbx_strand_id
1 'polypeptide(L)'
;MRKEDKYFGKKLPLTKRENKILENYKAVYVEIAFDARLPTFEKDKFELVDIAKTATEIIYDHPIPTKQEKERVGTKRFVKLKFLDKNFDVERIWVEITERDGKLFKGMLRNESLSNDALQSEKEFWFHSNHIFQIRNK
;
A
#
# COMPACT_ATOMS: atom_id res chain seq x y z
N MET A 1 2.32 -1.45 -13.73
CA MET A 1 2.28 -1.64 -15.18
C MET A 1 3.03 -2.92 -15.48
N ARG A 2 2.34 -3.94 -16.01
CA ARG A 2 2.97 -5.20 -16.38
C ARG A 2 3.99 -4.93 -17.48
N LYS A 3 5.06 -5.73 -17.55
CA LYS A 3 5.93 -5.77 -18.73
C LYS A 3 5.15 -6.09 -20.01
N GLU A 4 3.97 -6.70 -19.86
CA GLU A 4 3.08 -7.16 -20.93
C GLU A 4 2.03 -6.13 -21.38
N ASP A 5 1.90 -4.97 -20.73
CA ASP A 5 0.88 -3.96 -21.09
C ASP A 5 1.19 -3.23 -22.42
N LYS A 6 2.33 -3.55 -23.06
CA LYS A 6 2.73 -3.04 -24.37
C LYS A 6 3.09 -4.20 -25.31
N TYR A 7 2.25 -4.46 -26.30
CA TYR A 7 2.60 -5.28 -27.46
C TYR A 7 2.82 -4.35 -28.66
N PHE A 8 4.05 -4.31 -29.19
CA PHE A 8 4.46 -3.35 -30.23
C PHE A 8 4.13 -1.88 -29.91
N GLY A 9 4.35 -1.44 -28.67
CA GLY A 9 4.15 -0.04 -28.26
C GLY A 9 2.69 0.42 -28.11
N LYS A 10 1.70 -0.45 -28.41
CA LYS A 10 0.28 -0.17 -28.19
C LYS A 10 -0.17 -0.69 -26.83
N LYS A 11 -0.98 0.11 -26.13
CA LYS A 11 -1.66 -0.32 -24.89
C LYS A 11 -2.67 -1.40 -25.25
N LEU A 12 -2.51 -2.60 -24.69
CA LEU A 12 -3.52 -3.64 -24.83
C LEU A 12 -4.79 -3.23 -24.07
N PRO A 13 -5.98 -3.40 -24.67
CA PRO A 13 -7.22 -3.14 -23.95
C PRO A 13 -7.39 -4.16 -22.82
N LEU A 14 -7.93 -3.71 -21.69
CA LEU A 14 -8.24 -4.58 -20.56
C LEU A 14 -9.30 -5.62 -20.95
N THR A 15 -9.10 -6.85 -20.49
CA THR A 15 -10.08 -7.93 -20.63
C THR A 15 -11.35 -7.64 -19.81
N LYS A 16 -12.47 -8.30 -20.16
CA LYS A 16 -13.72 -8.20 -19.38
C LYS A 16 -13.52 -8.54 -17.89
N ARG A 17 -12.65 -9.51 -17.60
CA ARG A 17 -12.31 -9.92 -16.23
C ARG A 17 -11.57 -8.81 -15.48
N GLU A 18 -10.58 -8.20 -16.12
CA GLU A 18 -9.82 -7.09 -15.55
C GLU A 18 -10.70 -5.86 -15.30
N ASN A 19 -11.56 -5.50 -16.25
CA ASN A 19 -12.52 -4.42 -16.04
C ASN A 19 -13.43 -4.69 -14.84
N LYS A 20 -13.96 -5.92 -14.71
CA LYS A 20 -14.78 -6.30 -13.55
C LYS A 20 -14.01 -6.20 -12.22
N ILE A 21 -12.71 -6.50 -12.23
CA ILE A 21 -11.85 -6.37 -11.05
C ILE A 21 -11.69 -4.89 -10.67
N LEU A 22 -11.40 -4.01 -11.63
CA LEU A 22 -11.29 -2.56 -11.38
C LEU A 22 -12.61 -1.97 -10.85
N GLU A 23 -13.73 -2.33 -11.46
CA GLU A 23 -15.05 -1.87 -11.01
C GLU A 23 -15.36 -2.34 -9.58
N ASN A 24 -14.98 -3.57 -9.24
CA ASN A 24 -15.10 -4.05 -7.87
C ASN A 24 -14.22 -3.23 -6.90
N TYR A 25 -12.98 -2.91 -7.28
CA TYR A 25 -12.12 -2.07 -6.45
C TYR A 25 -12.66 -0.65 -6.29
N LYS A 26 -13.20 -0.03 -7.34
CA LYS A 26 -13.88 1.27 -7.27
C LYS A 26 -15.07 1.23 -6.32
N ALA A 27 -15.90 0.19 -6.41
CA ALA A 27 -17.09 0.06 -5.58
C ALA A 27 -16.80 -0.10 -4.09
N VAL A 28 -15.64 -0.65 -3.72
CA VAL A 28 -15.25 -0.86 -2.32
C VAL A 28 -14.25 0.18 -1.80
N TYR A 29 -13.73 1.05 -2.67
CA TYR A 29 -12.76 2.07 -2.29
C TYR A 29 -13.41 3.09 -1.34
N VAL A 30 -12.66 3.44 -0.31
CA VAL A 30 -13.02 4.51 0.63
C VAL A 30 -11.83 5.43 0.72
N GLU A 31 -12.03 6.71 0.44
CA GLU A 31 -10.99 7.73 0.54
C GLU A 31 -10.45 7.81 1.97
N ILE A 32 -9.14 8.04 2.08
CA ILE A 32 -8.48 8.23 3.36
C ILE A 32 -8.78 9.65 3.82
N ALA A 33 -9.55 9.78 4.90
CA ALA A 33 -9.76 11.09 5.52
C ALA A 33 -8.42 11.67 6.00
N PHE A 34 -8.30 12.99 5.98
CA PHE A 34 -7.14 13.67 6.53
C PHE A 34 -6.95 13.31 8.01
N ASP A 35 -5.76 12.80 8.35
CA ASP A 35 -5.39 12.45 9.72
C ASP A 35 -3.92 12.87 9.96
N ALA A 36 -3.70 13.73 10.94
CA ALA A 36 -2.38 14.30 11.25
C ALA A 36 -1.34 13.28 11.73
N ARG A 37 -1.77 12.06 12.08
CA ARG A 37 -0.87 10.98 12.46
C ARG A 37 -0.17 10.35 11.25
N LEU A 38 -0.80 10.41 10.07
CA LEU A 38 -0.25 9.82 8.85
C LEU A 38 1.04 10.54 8.40
N PRO A 39 2.01 9.80 7.85
CA PRO A 39 3.26 10.37 7.39
C PRO A 39 3.06 11.24 6.14
N THR A 40 3.84 12.30 6.06
CA THR A 40 3.88 13.23 4.92
C THR A 40 5.32 13.52 4.53
N PHE A 41 5.55 14.01 3.31
CA PHE A 41 6.90 14.38 2.88
C PHE A 41 7.55 15.46 3.75
N GLU A 42 6.75 16.41 4.25
CA GLU A 42 7.26 17.52 5.08
C GLU A 42 7.73 17.02 6.45
N LYS A 43 6.94 16.13 7.08
CA LYS A 43 7.20 15.64 8.43
C LYS A 43 8.21 14.48 8.45
N ASP A 44 8.04 13.53 7.53
CA ASP A 44 8.69 12.23 7.60
C ASP A 44 9.67 11.95 6.46
N LYS A 45 9.73 12.86 5.46
CA LYS A 45 10.52 12.71 4.22
C LYS A 45 10.11 11.54 3.33
N PHE A 46 8.94 10.96 3.58
CA PHE A 46 8.33 9.93 2.75
C PHE A 46 6.80 10.02 2.82
N GLU A 47 6.14 9.37 1.86
CA GLU A 47 4.68 9.16 1.88
C GLU A 47 4.33 7.70 1.61
N LEU A 48 3.13 7.30 2.00
CA LEU A 48 2.60 5.96 1.75
C LEU A 48 1.68 5.96 0.53
N VAL A 49 1.91 5.02 -0.38
CA VAL A 49 1.03 4.84 -1.54
C VAL A 49 -0.35 4.38 -1.08
N ASP A 50 -1.42 5.05 -1.52
CA ASP A 50 -2.79 4.53 -1.39
C ASP A 50 -2.99 3.37 -2.40
N ILE A 51 -2.68 2.16 -1.95
CA ILE A 51 -2.79 0.95 -2.78
C ILE A 51 -4.23 0.72 -3.24
N ALA A 52 -5.21 1.03 -2.39
CA ALA A 52 -6.61 0.85 -2.72
C ALA A 52 -7.03 1.81 -3.85
N LYS A 53 -6.61 3.08 -3.79
CA LYS A 53 -6.84 4.07 -4.86
C LYS A 53 -6.18 3.62 -6.16
N THR A 54 -4.89 3.26 -6.11
CA THR A 54 -4.17 2.80 -7.30
C THR A 54 -4.79 1.55 -7.91
N ALA A 55 -5.33 0.63 -7.10
CA ALA A 55 -6.02 -0.57 -7.59
C ALA A 55 -7.34 -0.27 -8.33
N THR A 56 -7.89 0.93 -8.22
CA THR A 56 -9.05 1.36 -9.02
C THR A 56 -8.68 1.75 -10.46
N GLU A 57 -7.38 1.96 -10.71
CA GLU A 57 -6.84 2.47 -11.98
C GLU A 57 -5.98 1.42 -12.71
N ILE A 58 -5.30 0.54 -11.97
CA ILE A 58 -4.40 -0.48 -12.54
C ILE A 58 -4.68 -1.87 -11.97
N ILE A 59 -4.43 -2.88 -12.80
CA ILE A 59 -4.39 -4.27 -12.36
C ILE A 59 -3.01 -4.58 -11.81
N TYR A 60 -2.99 -5.08 -10.58
CA TYR A 60 -1.78 -5.62 -9.97
C TYR A 60 -1.56 -7.07 -10.43
N ASP A 61 -0.29 -7.45 -10.62
CA ASP A 61 0.12 -8.81 -10.99
C ASP A 61 -0.34 -9.85 -9.95
N HIS A 62 -0.43 -9.41 -8.70
CA HIS A 62 -0.96 -10.17 -7.58
C HIS A 62 -2.14 -9.43 -6.95
N PRO A 63 -3.18 -10.15 -6.48
CA PRO A 63 -4.32 -9.53 -5.83
C PRO A 63 -3.88 -8.79 -4.56
N ILE A 64 -4.36 -7.55 -4.41
CA ILE A 64 -4.20 -6.80 -3.16
C ILE A 64 -5.15 -7.37 -2.09
N PRO A 65 -4.81 -7.25 -0.80
CA PRO A 65 -5.69 -7.69 0.27
C PRO A 65 -7.07 -7.07 0.21
N THR A 66 -8.09 -7.91 0.37
CA THR A 66 -9.50 -7.52 0.44
C THR A 66 -9.80 -6.73 1.71
N LYS A 67 -10.95 -6.05 1.73
CA LYS A 67 -11.45 -5.35 2.92
C LYS A 67 -11.52 -6.27 4.15
N GLN A 68 -12.07 -7.48 3.98
CA GLN A 68 -12.19 -8.46 5.07
C GLN A 68 -10.83 -8.94 5.59
N GLU A 69 -9.86 -9.16 4.70
CA GLU A 69 -8.51 -9.54 5.12
C GLU A 69 -7.85 -8.43 5.93
N LYS A 70 -7.96 -7.17 5.48
CA LYS A 70 -7.45 -5.99 6.19
C LYS A 70 -8.11 -5.81 7.56
N GLU A 71 -9.41 -6.04 7.66
CA GLU A 71 -10.15 -5.95 8.93
C GLU A 71 -9.76 -7.03 9.94
N ARG A 72 -9.26 -8.18 9.48
CA ARG A 72 -8.75 -9.27 10.33
C ARG A 72 -7.30 -9.06 10.77
N VAL A 73 -6.62 -8.06 10.22
CA VAL A 73 -5.25 -7.75 10.62
C VAL A 73 -5.26 -7.20 12.06
N GLY A 74 -4.60 -7.94 12.95
CA GLY A 74 -4.38 -7.55 14.33
C GLY A 74 -2.93 -7.14 14.58
N THR A 75 -2.62 -6.89 15.85
CA THR A 75 -1.25 -6.62 16.30
C THR A 75 -0.35 -7.85 16.15
N LYS A 76 0.97 -7.64 16.13
CA LYS A 76 2.02 -8.65 15.89
C LYS A 76 1.94 -9.34 14.52
N ARG A 77 1.17 -8.78 13.59
CA ARG A 77 1.11 -9.21 12.19
C ARG A 77 2.03 -8.33 11.35
N PHE A 78 2.53 -8.90 10.26
CA PHE A 78 3.39 -8.22 9.32
C PHE A 78 2.60 -7.87 8.06
N VAL A 79 2.68 -6.62 7.67
CA VAL A 79 2.12 -6.11 6.41
C VAL A 79 3.22 -5.48 5.59
N LYS A 80 3.10 -5.57 4.27
CA LYS A 80 3.99 -4.89 3.35
C LYS A 80 3.32 -3.59 2.92
N LEU A 81 4.05 -2.49 3.05
CA LEU A 81 3.62 -1.17 2.60
C LEU A 81 4.49 -0.72 1.42
N LYS A 82 4.03 0.29 0.68
CA LYS A 82 4.82 0.98 -0.32
C LYS A 82 5.09 2.41 0.09
N PHE A 83 6.36 2.77 0.09
CA PHE A 83 6.85 4.10 0.45
C PHE A 83 7.28 4.83 -0.82
N LEU A 84 6.93 6.09 -0.92
CA LEU A 84 7.43 7.03 -1.91
C LEU A 84 8.41 7.97 -1.23
N ASP A 85 9.56 8.17 -1.86
CA ASP A 85 10.49 9.24 -1.51
C ASP A 85 10.20 10.51 -2.35
N LYS A 86 11.00 11.57 -2.14
CA LYS A 86 10.86 12.83 -2.87
C LYS A 86 11.17 12.72 -4.37
N ASN A 87 11.85 11.66 -4.78
CA ASN A 87 12.17 11.36 -6.18
C ASN A 87 11.12 10.45 -6.83
N PHE A 88 10.05 10.11 -6.11
CA PHE A 88 9.03 9.13 -6.51
C PHE A 88 9.55 7.70 -6.67
N ASP A 89 10.69 7.39 -6.07
CA ASP A 89 11.19 6.02 -5.97
C ASP A 89 10.34 5.24 -4.98
N VAL A 90 9.99 4.00 -5.38
CA VAL A 90 9.05 3.16 -4.64
C VAL A 90 9.79 2.04 -3.93
N GLU A 91 9.75 2.05 -2.60
CA GLU A 91 10.25 0.96 -1.77
C GLU A 91 9.12 0.15 -1.15
N ARG A 92 9.37 -1.15 -0.96
CA ARG A 92 8.38 -2.09 -0.40
C ARG A 92 8.94 -2.76 0.85
N ILE A 93 8.49 -2.31 2.02
CA ILE A 93 9.07 -2.71 3.30
C ILE A 93 8.03 -3.47 4.14
N TRP A 94 8.50 -4.44 4.93
CA TRP A 94 7.67 -5.16 5.90
C TRP A 94 7.58 -4.38 7.21
N VAL A 95 6.36 -4.24 7.70
CA VAL A 95 6.01 -3.46 8.88
C VAL A 95 5.26 -4.36 9.84
N GLU A 96 5.72 -4.43 11.08
CA GLU A 96 4.98 -5.10 12.15
C GLU A 96 3.95 -4.15 12.74
N ILE A 97 2.71 -4.61 12.91
CA ILE A 97 1.65 -3.81 13.52
C ILE A 97 1.74 -3.88 15.03
N THR A 98 1.94 -2.73 15.66
CA THR A 98 2.06 -2.58 17.10
C THR A 98 0.73 -2.16 17.73
N GLU A 99 -0.02 -1.28 17.07
CA GLU A 99 -1.31 -0.77 17.55
C GLU A 99 -2.35 -0.66 16.43
N ARG A 100 -3.64 -0.65 16.80
CA ARG A 100 -4.76 -0.48 15.87
C ARG A 100 -5.81 0.44 16.47
N ASP A 101 -6.21 1.45 15.71
CA ASP A 101 -7.29 2.37 15.99
C ASP A 101 -8.24 2.43 14.80
N GLY A 102 -9.31 1.62 14.85
CA GLY A 102 -10.25 1.48 13.74
C GLY A 102 -9.59 0.97 12.44
N LYS A 103 -9.49 1.85 11.45
CA LYS A 103 -8.84 1.59 10.14
C LYS A 103 -7.38 2.07 10.08
N LEU A 104 -6.90 2.72 11.14
CA LEU A 104 -5.52 3.17 11.28
C LEU A 104 -4.74 2.16 12.09
N PHE A 105 -3.50 1.97 11.70
CA PHE A 105 -2.55 1.07 12.32
C PHE A 105 -1.30 1.84 12.65
N LYS A 106 -0.73 1.58 13.81
CA LYS A 106 0.65 1.95 14.09
C LYS A 106 1.53 0.77 13.74
N GLY A 107 2.57 1.04 12.97
CA GLY A 107 3.51 0.02 12.53
C GLY A 107 4.93 0.40 12.84
N MET A 108 5.75 -0.62 13.03
CA MET A 108 7.19 -0.50 13.25
C MET A 108 7.94 -1.18 12.10
N LEU A 109 8.92 -0.48 11.53
CA LEU A 109 9.81 -1.08 10.53
C LEU A 109 10.68 -2.17 11.16
N ARG A 110 10.82 -3.30 10.47
CA ARG A 110 11.66 -4.42 10.92
C ARG A 110 12.89 -4.64 10.05
N ASN A 111 13.04 -3.83 9.02
CA ASN A 111 14.22 -3.74 8.19
C ASN A 111 14.39 -2.30 7.72
N GLU A 112 15.63 -1.93 7.46
CA GLU A 112 15.98 -0.65 6.87
C GLU A 112 15.65 -0.63 5.39
N SER A 113 15.38 0.57 4.91
CA SER A 113 15.38 0.92 3.51
C SER A 113 16.79 0.89 2.94
N LEU A 114 16.91 0.54 1.66
CA LEU A 114 18.20 0.55 0.95
C LEU A 114 18.55 1.92 0.35
N SER A 115 17.57 2.81 0.19
CA SER A 115 17.75 4.08 -0.53
C SER A 115 17.17 5.30 0.19
N ASN A 116 16.43 5.13 1.28
CA ASN A 116 15.81 6.22 2.03
C ASN A 116 16.21 6.18 3.52
N ASP A 117 17.11 7.08 3.89
CA ASP A 117 17.61 7.25 5.26
C ASP A 117 16.51 7.59 6.29
N ALA A 118 15.33 8.03 5.85
CA ALA A 118 14.21 8.29 6.75
C ALA A 118 13.43 7.03 7.15
N LEU A 119 13.69 5.89 6.50
CA LEU A 119 13.05 4.59 6.72
C LEU A 119 14.01 3.61 7.42
N GLN A 120 14.36 3.95 8.65
CA GLN A 120 15.26 3.16 9.50
C GLN A 120 14.50 2.07 10.28
N SER A 121 15.21 1.00 10.66
CA SER A 121 14.66 -0.05 11.52
C SER A 121 14.10 0.54 12.81
N GLU A 122 13.06 -0.09 13.35
CA GLU A 122 12.35 0.34 14.57
C GLU A 122 11.60 1.67 14.47
N LYS A 123 11.67 2.37 13.33
CA LYS A 123 10.85 3.56 13.10
C LYS A 123 9.37 3.21 13.17
N GLU A 124 8.65 3.94 14.01
CA GLU A 124 7.20 3.84 14.15
C GLU A 124 6.48 4.95 13.39
N PHE A 125 5.35 4.61 12.78
CA PHE A 125 4.45 5.59 12.14
C PHE A 125 3.05 5.01 12.00
N TRP A 126 2.08 5.89 11.77
CA TRP A 126 0.70 5.50 11.52
C TRP A 126 0.44 5.31 10.03
N PHE A 127 -0.46 4.38 9.69
CA PHE A 127 -0.90 4.16 8.33
C PHE A 127 -2.35 3.67 8.29
N HIS A 128 -3.08 4.05 7.25
CA HIS A 128 -4.42 3.54 6.97
C HIS A 128 -4.40 2.15 6.31
N SER A 129 -5.45 1.36 6.55
CA SER A 129 -5.70 0.04 5.93
C SER A 129 -5.55 0.01 4.39
N ASN A 130 -5.78 1.15 3.73
CA ASN A 130 -5.62 1.28 2.28
C ASN A 130 -4.18 1.17 1.81
N HIS A 131 -3.18 1.47 2.65
CA HIS A 131 -1.77 1.37 2.28
C HIS A 131 -1.24 -0.07 2.30
N ILE A 132 -2.00 -1.02 2.85
CA ILE A 132 -1.58 -2.42 2.93
C ILE A 132 -1.52 -3.02 1.52
N PHE A 133 -0.30 -3.27 1.05
CA PHE A 133 -0.02 -3.91 -0.24
C PHE A 133 -0.06 -5.43 -0.15
N GLN A 134 0.41 -6.00 0.96
CA GLN A 134 0.44 -7.44 1.19
C GLN A 134 0.33 -7.73 2.69
N ILE A 135 -0.27 -8.86 3.05
CA ILE A 135 -0.27 -9.38 4.42
C ILE A 135 0.59 -10.64 4.42
N ARG A 136 1.48 -10.78 5.42
CA ARG A 136 2.26 -12.01 5.58
C ARG A 136 1.32 -13.12 6.09
N ASN A 137 0.98 -14.06 5.21
CA ASN A 137 0.29 -15.27 5.62
C ASN A 137 1.27 -16.15 6.42
N LYS A 138 0.77 -16.70 7.53
CA LYS A 138 1.48 -17.77 8.26
C LYS A 138 1.37 -19.05 7.46
#